data_AF-A0A0W7TM18-F1
#
_entry.id   AF-A0A0W7TM18-F1
#
_cell.length_a   1.000
_cell.length_b   1.000
_cell.length_c   1.000
_cell.angle_alpha   90.00
_cell.angle_beta   90.00
_cell.angle_gamma   90.00
#
_symmetry.space_group_name_H-M   'P 1'
#
loop_
_entity.id
_entity.type
_entity.pdbx_description
1 polymer ?
#
loop_
_entity_poly.entity_id
_entity_poly.type
_entity_poly.pdbx_seq_one_letter_code
_entity_poly.pdbx_strand_id
1 'polypeptide(L)'
;MKKVIINENQKGFLFHNGRFVKLLGAGKYPLFGAREIEIVSLKEPLISAKCELDTLLANSEVAKLTSVCEVTDQQLALHYTSGKFDGVLRRGKYAFWSVLERHEYQLVDISTPEVAEDVPQYIFAKLPTTVYTKVEVAQYQKARLYFDQKLIRILDAGTYYFWKNNIRVDVNLVDTRLTRMEITGQEIMTQDKVGLRINFVCNYRITDYVKILTEIDDYAGQMHVAAQLALRDFVGKQKLDDILANKDELSRYAFERLKAKENEFFVEIIDAGVKDIILPGEIRDIMNTVLVAEKRAQANVITRREEVASTRSLLNTAKLMEENPTLYRLKELEHIERICENVGNINLNGNGDVLSQLMGLMHPGTAS
;
A
#
# COMPACT_ATOMS: atom_id res chain seq x y z
N MET A 1 74.83 -22.79 6.20
CA MET A 1 73.86 -22.80 7.32
C MET A 1 72.71 -21.87 6.97
N LYS A 2 71.47 -22.39 6.96
CA LYS A 2 70.27 -21.58 6.72
C LYS A 2 69.98 -20.78 7.99
N LYS A 3 69.77 -19.48 7.88
CA LYS A 3 69.42 -18.60 9.01
C LYS A 3 67.99 -18.13 8.81
N VAL A 4 67.20 -18.15 9.87
CA VAL A 4 65.83 -17.63 9.89
C VAL A 4 65.82 -16.37 10.73
N ILE A 5 65.17 -15.33 10.20
CA ILE A 5 64.99 -14.05 10.89
C ILE A 5 63.53 -13.98 11.31
N ILE A 6 63.29 -13.72 12.59
CA ILE A 6 61.96 -13.49 13.16
C ILE A 6 61.88 -12.01 13.51
N ASN A 7 60.88 -11.33 12.96
CA ASN A 7 60.64 -9.90 13.20
C ASN A 7 59.88 -9.67 14.51
N GLU A 8 59.84 -8.43 15.00
CA GLU A 8 59.18 -8.07 16.27
C GLU A 8 57.67 -8.36 16.30
N ASN A 9 57.01 -8.30 15.14
CA ASN A 9 55.60 -8.63 14.96
C ASN A 9 55.35 -10.13 14.72
N GLN A 10 56.36 -10.98 14.90
CA GLN A 10 56.32 -12.41 14.62
C GLN A 10 56.84 -13.22 15.81
N LYS A 11 56.41 -14.48 15.87
CA LYS A 11 56.99 -15.51 16.72
C LYS A 11 57.41 -16.69 15.88
N GLY A 12 58.39 -17.46 16.36
CA GLY A 12 58.82 -18.69 15.71
C GLY A 12 58.50 -19.90 16.56
N PHE A 13 57.83 -20.90 16.00
CA PHE A 13 57.74 -22.22 16.60
C PHE A 13 58.93 -23.07 16.18
N LEU A 14 59.78 -23.45 17.14
CA LEU A 14 60.89 -24.36 16.89
C LEU A 14 60.40 -25.80 16.98
N PHE A 15 60.50 -26.52 15.86
CA PHE A 15 60.26 -27.94 15.76
C PHE A 15 61.58 -28.71 15.68
N HIS A 16 61.63 -29.88 16.31
CA HIS A 16 62.71 -30.84 16.15
C HIS A 16 62.14 -32.22 15.92
N ASN A 17 62.48 -32.86 14.79
CA ASN A 17 61.91 -34.15 14.36
C ASN A 17 60.36 -34.17 14.40
N GLY A 18 59.73 -33.07 13.98
CA GLY A 18 58.27 -32.91 13.96
C GLY A 18 57.61 -32.62 15.32
N ARG A 19 58.35 -32.53 16.42
CA ARG A 19 57.80 -32.15 17.74
C ARG A 19 58.04 -30.69 18.07
N PHE A 20 57.03 -30.03 18.62
CA PHE A 20 57.18 -28.67 19.13
C PHE A 20 58.11 -28.65 20.35
N VAL A 21 59.17 -27.83 20.29
CA VAL A 21 60.19 -27.75 21.34
C VAL A 21 60.07 -26.45 22.13
N LYS A 22 60.01 -25.30 21.44
CA LYS A 22 60.06 -24.00 22.09
C LYS A 22 59.48 -22.87 21.24
N LEU A 23 58.93 -21.85 21.90
CA LEU A 23 58.57 -20.56 21.31
C LEU A 23 59.79 -19.62 21.24
N LEU A 24 60.06 -19.08 20.05
CA LEU A 24 61.16 -18.15 19.79
C LEU A 24 60.61 -16.73 19.62
N GLY A 25 61.26 -15.76 20.28
CA GLY A 25 61.03 -14.33 20.08
C GLY A 25 61.77 -13.78 18.87
N ALA A 26 61.63 -12.47 18.63
CA ALA A 26 62.34 -11.78 17.55
C ALA A 26 63.86 -11.97 17.66
N GLY A 27 64.52 -12.17 16.51
CA GLY A 27 65.94 -12.45 16.47
C GLY A 27 66.38 -13.29 15.27
N LYS A 28 67.69 -13.56 15.20
CA LYS A 28 68.31 -14.32 14.12
C LYS A 28 68.75 -15.68 14.62
N TYR A 29 68.11 -16.74 14.13
CA TYR A 29 68.32 -18.10 14.59
C TYR A 29 69.00 -18.96 13.52
N PRO A 30 70.12 -19.64 13.83
CA PRO A 30 70.71 -20.62 12.94
C PRO A 30 69.90 -21.93 12.97
N LEU A 31 69.53 -22.45 11.79
CA LEU A 31 68.97 -23.80 11.66
C LEU A 31 70.10 -24.82 11.48
N PHE A 32 70.12 -25.85 12.33
CA PHE A 32 71.07 -26.96 12.27
C PHE A 32 70.36 -28.30 12.50
N GLY A 33 70.73 -29.32 11.72
CA GLY A 33 70.13 -30.65 11.77
C GLY A 33 68.65 -30.67 11.36
N ALA A 34 67.87 -31.59 11.92
CA ALA A 34 66.43 -31.75 11.69
C ALA A 34 65.58 -30.75 12.50
N ARG A 35 66.04 -29.49 12.60
CA ARG A 35 65.31 -28.40 13.25
C ARG A 35 64.62 -27.56 12.18
N GLU A 36 63.39 -27.18 12.43
CA GLU A 36 62.60 -26.32 11.56
C GLU A 36 61.96 -25.21 12.37
N ILE A 37 61.85 -24.02 11.79
CA ILE A 37 61.18 -22.88 12.41
C ILE A 37 60.00 -22.50 11.54
N GLU A 38 58.81 -22.52 12.13
CA GLU A 38 57.60 -21.97 11.53
C GLU A 38 57.39 -20.57 12.07
N ILE A 39 57.33 -19.57 11.19
CA ILE A 39 57.11 -18.17 11.57
C ILE A 39 55.61 -17.90 11.53
N VAL A 40 55.08 -17.39 12.63
CA VAL A 40 53.67 -17.01 12.77
C VAL A 40 53.55 -15.53 13.08
N SER A 41 52.52 -14.90 12.51
CA SER A 41 52.20 -13.49 12.75
C SER A 41 51.51 -13.33 14.09
N LEU A 42 51.88 -12.30 14.85
CA LEU A 42 51.20 -11.93 16.09
C LEU A 42 49.82 -11.28 15.85
N LYS A 43 49.50 -10.90 14.61
CA LYS A 43 48.21 -10.28 14.23
C LYS A 43 47.16 -11.29 13.80
N GLU A 44 47.56 -12.52 13.51
CA GLU A 44 46.68 -13.57 13.02
C GLU A 44 46.31 -14.54 14.16
N PRO A 45 45.22 -15.31 14.02
CA PRO A 45 44.93 -16.40 14.93
C PRO A 45 46.11 -17.37 15.04
N LEU A 46 46.27 -18.00 16.20
CA LEU A 46 47.28 -19.00 16.45
C LEU A 46 47.01 -20.27 15.64
N ILE A 47 47.63 -20.38 14.48
CA ILE A 47 47.52 -21.55 13.62
C ILE A 47 48.94 -22.02 13.30
N SER A 48 49.18 -23.33 13.41
CA SER A 48 50.41 -23.99 12.96
C SER A 48 50.04 -25.05 11.95
N ALA A 49 50.78 -25.11 10.85
CA ALA A 49 50.64 -26.16 9.85
C ALA A 49 51.24 -27.50 10.31
N LYS A 50 52.01 -27.49 11.41
CA LYS A 50 52.83 -28.63 11.87
C LYS A 50 52.42 -29.17 13.23
N CYS A 51 51.55 -28.47 13.96
CA CYS A 51 51.18 -28.80 15.33
C CYS A 51 49.72 -28.47 15.59
N GLU A 52 49.04 -29.35 16.33
CA GLU A 52 47.70 -29.07 16.81
C GLU A 52 47.70 -27.98 17.89
N LEU A 53 46.63 -27.20 17.93
CA LEU A 53 46.48 -26.07 18.84
C LEU A 53 46.64 -26.50 20.31
N ASP A 54 46.06 -27.63 20.71
CA ASP A 54 46.15 -28.13 22.09
C ASP A 54 47.58 -28.47 22.51
N THR A 55 48.40 -28.97 21.58
CA THR A 55 49.81 -29.27 21.84
C THR A 55 50.62 -27.99 22.02
N LEU A 56 50.28 -26.91 21.28
CA LEU A 56 50.89 -25.60 21.46
C LEU A 56 50.47 -24.95 22.78
N LEU A 57 49.18 -25.04 23.14
CA LEU A 57 48.64 -24.50 24.38
C LEU A 57 49.08 -25.27 25.63
N ALA A 58 49.50 -26.54 25.51
CA ALA A 58 50.11 -27.28 26.61
C ALA A 58 51.44 -26.65 27.09
N ASN A 59 52.09 -25.85 26.25
CA ASN A 59 53.28 -25.11 26.64
C ASN A 59 52.92 -23.83 27.42
N SER A 60 53.42 -23.72 28.65
CA SER A 60 53.12 -22.59 29.53
C SER A 60 53.57 -21.22 29.01
N GLU A 61 54.60 -21.14 28.16
CA GLU A 61 55.02 -19.87 27.55
C GLU A 61 54.02 -19.41 26.49
N VAL A 62 53.47 -20.34 25.70
CA VAL A 62 52.47 -20.04 24.67
C VAL A 62 51.15 -19.67 25.33
N ALA A 63 50.66 -20.48 26.28
CA ALA A 63 49.39 -20.25 26.98
C ALA A 63 49.32 -18.90 27.72
N LYS A 64 50.45 -18.40 28.23
CA LYS A 64 50.51 -17.07 28.90
C LYS A 64 50.41 -15.90 27.92
N LEU A 65 50.76 -16.11 26.66
CA LEU A 65 50.81 -15.09 25.62
C LEU A 65 49.60 -15.16 24.68
N THR A 66 48.64 -16.03 24.97
CA THR A 66 47.47 -16.25 24.14
C THR A 66 46.18 -16.14 24.93
N SER A 67 45.16 -15.60 24.28
CA SER A 67 43.78 -15.62 24.74
C SER A 67 43.07 -16.76 24.02
N VAL A 68 42.49 -17.70 24.77
CA VAL A 68 41.82 -18.89 24.23
C VAL A 68 40.31 -18.69 24.31
N CYS A 69 39.61 -18.99 23.22
CA CYS A 69 38.16 -19.03 23.15
C CYS A 69 37.72 -20.41 22.67
N GLU A 70 36.88 -21.07 23.45
CA GLU A 70 36.27 -22.35 23.07
C GLU A 70 34.79 -22.11 22.81
N VAL A 71 34.34 -22.48 21.61
CA VAL A 71 32.97 -22.26 21.15
C VAL A 71 32.34 -23.62 20.90
N THR A 72 31.26 -23.92 21.62
CA THR A 72 30.51 -25.17 21.48
C THR A 72 29.55 -25.12 20.28
N ASP A 73 28.95 -26.26 19.91
CA ASP A 73 28.08 -26.38 18.72
C ASP A 73 26.85 -25.45 18.75
N GLN A 74 26.36 -25.09 19.95
CA GLN A 74 25.19 -24.21 20.13
C GLN A 74 25.57 -22.80 20.58
N GLN A 75 26.85 -22.42 20.40
CA GLN A 75 27.33 -21.10 20.76
C GLN A 75 27.96 -20.38 19.57
N LEU A 76 27.95 -19.06 19.66
CA LEU A 76 28.60 -18.16 18.74
C LEU A 76 29.42 -17.16 19.55
N ALA A 77 30.73 -17.07 19.32
CA ALA A 77 31.54 -16.07 20.02
C ALA A 77 31.63 -14.80 19.18
N LEU A 78 31.16 -13.69 19.74
CA LEU A 78 31.43 -12.35 19.24
C LEU A 78 32.82 -11.95 19.72
N HIS A 79 33.76 -11.79 18.78
CA HIS A 79 35.14 -11.50 19.08
C HIS A 79 35.40 -9.99 18.93
N TYR A 80 35.88 -9.40 20.03
CA TYR A 80 36.27 -8.00 20.13
C TYR A 80 37.78 -7.89 20.32
N THR A 81 38.39 -6.94 19.61
CA THR A 81 39.81 -6.62 19.69
C THR A 81 39.95 -5.18 20.17
N SER A 82 40.49 -5.00 21.37
CA SER A 82 40.63 -3.70 22.05
C SER A 82 39.32 -2.90 22.08
N GLY A 83 38.20 -3.57 22.41
CA GLY A 83 36.85 -2.98 22.51
C GLY A 83 36.15 -2.75 21.16
N LYS A 84 36.77 -3.09 20.03
CA LYS A 84 36.15 -3.00 18.70
C LYS A 84 35.72 -4.37 18.23
N PHE A 85 34.50 -4.47 17.68
CA PHE A 85 34.03 -5.71 17.07
C PHE A 85 34.92 -6.07 15.87
N ASP A 86 35.55 -7.24 15.94
CA ASP A 86 36.50 -7.77 14.96
C ASP A 86 35.84 -8.83 14.07
N GLY A 87 35.07 -9.74 14.67
CA GLY A 87 34.37 -10.77 13.92
C GLY A 87 33.61 -11.77 14.77
N VAL A 88 33.30 -12.92 14.17
CA VAL A 88 32.59 -14.01 14.83
C VAL A 88 33.31 -15.32 14.66
N LEU A 89 33.37 -16.09 15.75
CA LEU A 89 33.92 -17.44 15.77
C LEU A 89 32.77 -18.43 15.92
N ARG A 90 32.74 -19.42 15.01
CA ARG A 90 31.79 -20.54 15.04
C ARG A 90 32.36 -21.64 15.92
N ARG A 91 31.72 -22.82 15.95
CA ARG A 91 32.20 -23.99 16.70
C ARG A 91 33.69 -24.24 16.48
N GLY A 92 34.39 -24.51 17.57
CA GLY A 92 35.82 -24.82 17.55
C GLY A 92 36.58 -24.13 18.67
N LYS A 93 37.87 -24.48 18.76
CA LYS A 93 38.81 -23.89 19.70
C LYS A 93 39.73 -22.93 18.95
N TYR A 94 39.77 -21.69 19.42
CA TYR A 94 40.57 -20.63 18.83
C TYR A 94 41.52 -20.08 19.88
N ALA A 95 42.72 -19.68 19.45
CA ALA A 95 43.61 -18.91 20.28
C ALA A 95 44.15 -17.72 19.50
N PHE A 96 44.24 -16.58 20.16
CA PHE A 96 44.75 -15.33 19.60
C PHE A 96 45.89 -14.81 20.45
N TRP A 97 46.86 -14.13 19.86
CA TRP A 97 47.99 -13.58 20.59
C TRP A 97 47.58 -12.35 21.42
N SER A 98 47.69 -12.42 22.75
CA SER A 98 47.34 -11.32 23.65
C SER A 98 48.49 -10.34 23.90
N VAL A 99 49.51 -10.35 23.04
CA VAL A 99 50.76 -9.59 23.22
C VAL A 99 50.63 -8.16 22.67
N LEU A 100 49.96 -8.01 21.53
CA LEU A 100 49.79 -6.72 20.86
C LEU A 100 48.42 -6.11 21.13
N GLU A 101 47.39 -6.95 21.21
CA GLU A 101 46.00 -6.53 21.29
C GLU A 101 45.26 -7.33 22.37
N ARG A 102 44.27 -6.70 23.00
CA ARG A 102 43.41 -7.37 24.00
C ARG A 102 42.23 -8.02 23.28
N HIS A 103 42.09 -9.33 23.42
CA HIS A 103 41.00 -10.09 22.84
C HIS A 103 39.92 -10.37 23.90
N GLU A 104 38.68 -10.04 23.59
CA GLU A 104 37.51 -10.29 24.43
C GLU A 104 36.46 -11.06 23.63
N TYR A 105 35.76 -11.98 24.30
CA TYR A 105 34.78 -12.85 23.67
C TYR A 105 33.46 -12.81 24.45
N GLN A 106 32.38 -12.47 23.76
CA GLN A 106 31.02 -12.62 24.28
C GLN A 106 30.42 -13.87 23.66
N LEU A 107 30.19 -14.90 24.48
CA LEU A 107 29.54 -16.14 24.04
C LEU A 107 28.03 -15.91 24.00
N VAL A 108 27.46 -16.05 22.81
CA VAL A 108 26.01 -15.94 22.59
C VAL A 108 25.47 -17.34 22.32
N ASP A 109 24.36 -17.66 22.98
CA ASP A 109 23.61 -18.88 22.73
C ASP A 109 22.84 -18.76 21.41
N ILE A 110 23.06 -19.73 20.50
CA ILE A 110 22.37 -19.84 19.21
C ILE A 110 21.48 -21.08 19.13
N SER A 111 21.21 -21.74 20.26
CA SER A 111 20.22 -22.81 20.37
C SER A 111 18.80 -22.31 20.00
N THR A 112 18.50 -21.05 20.30
CA THR A 112 17.29 -20.35 19.84
C THR A 112 17.62 -19.30 18.77
N PRO A 113 16.72 -19.05 17.80
CA PRO A 113 16.92 -17.99 16.82
C PRO A 113 16.87 -16.57 17.42
N GLU A 114 16.42 -16.40 18.67
CA GLU A 114 16.31 -15.07 19.27
C GLU A 114 17.69 -14.48 19.59
N VAL A 115 17.87 -13.22 19.24
CA VAL A 115 19.04 -12.43 19.61
C VAL A 115 18.76 -11.80 20.97
N ALA A 116 19.64 -12.04 21.94
CA ALA A 116 19.56 -11.46 23.26
C ALA A 116 19.81 -9.93 23.25
N GLU A 117 19.21 -9.22 24.22
CA GLU A 117 19.26 -7.75 24.30
C GLU A 117 20.67 -7.19 24.55
N ASP A 118 21.57 -8.01 25.09
CA ASP A 118 22.97 -7.67 25.36
C ASP A 118 23.84 -7.67 24.09
N VAL A 119 23.31 -8.12 22.96
CA VAL A 119 23.99 -8.14 21.66
C VAL A 119 23.84 -6.77 20.97
N PRO A 120 24.92 -5.98 20.80
CA PRO A 120 24.80 -4.64 20.25
C PRO A 120 24.40 -4.63 18.78
N GLN A 121 23.32 -3.92 18.41
CA GLN A 121 22.78 -3.96 17.04
C GLN A 121 23.76 -3.54 15.93
N TYR A 122 24.73 -2.67 16.24
CA TYR A 122 25.70 -2.20 15.24
C TYR A 122 26.58 -3.32 14.67
N ILE A 123 26.74 -4.43 15.39
CA ILE A 123 27.57 -5.55 14.91
C ILE A 123 26.93 -6.23 13.69
N PHE A 124 25.59 -6.21 13.57
CA PHE A 124 24.89 -6.82 12.43
C PHE A 124 25.19 -6.14 11.09
N ALA A 125 25.70 -4.89 11.10
CA ALA A 125 26.19 -4.24 9.89
C ALA A 125 27.54 -4.83 9.40
N LYS A 126 28.30 -5.47 10.29
CA LYS A 126 29.60 -6.08 10.02
C LYS A 126 29.56 -7.62 9.97
N LEU A 127 28.50 -8.22 10.52
CA LEU A 127 28.31 -9.66 10.53
C LEU A 127 28.03 -10.20 9.12
N PRO A 128 28.54 -11.40 8.79
CA PRO A 128 28.12 -12.10 7.58
C PRO A 128 26.61 -12.42 7.63
N THR A 129 25.89 -12.19 6.53
CA THR A 129 24.46 -12.56 6.41
C THR A 129 24.19 -14.07 6.49
N THR A 130 25.25 -14.90 6.56
CA THR A 130 25.16 -16.35 6.78
C THR A 130 24.92 -16.73 8.23
N VAL A 131 25.12 -15.83 9.20
CA VAL A 131 24.89 -16.11 10.64
C VAL A 131 23.57 -15.56 11.16
N TYR A 132 22.91 -14.65 10.43
CA TYR A 132 21.65 -14.05 10.87
C TYR A 132 20.64 -13.89 9.73
N THR A 133 19.37 -13.76 10.11
CA THR A 133 18.25 -13.34 9.28
C THR A 133 17.77 -11.99 9.79
N LYS A 134 17.71 -11.00 8.91
CA LYS A 134 17.17 -9.66 9.22
C LYS A 134 15.73 -9.59 8.76
N VAL A 135 14.88 -9.06 9.62
CA VAL A 135 13.46 -8.86 9.39
C VAL A 135 13.15 -7.40 9.65
N GLU A 136 12.62 -6.72 8.65
CA GLU A 136 12.19 -5.33 8.77
C GLU A 136 10.66 -5.27 8.69
N VAL A 137 10.06 -4.62 9.68
CA VAL A 137 8.62 -4.43 9.77
C VAL A 137 8.34 -2.94 9.67
N ALA A 138 7.67 -2.52 8.61
CA ALA A 138 7.31 -1.12 8.41
C ALA A 138 6.25 -0.67 9.44
N GLN A 139 6.14 0.65 9.69
CA GLN A 139 5.14 1.22 10.61
C GLN A 139 3.70 0.82 10.31
N TYR A 140 3.40 0.57 9.04
CA TYR A 140 2.08 0.21 8.57
C TYR A 140 1.88 -1.31 8.45
N GLN A 141 2.84 -2.12 8.92
CA GLN A 141 2.79 -3.57 8.86
C GLN A 141 2.88 -4.17 10.25
N LYS A 142 2.32 -5.38 10.38
CA LYS A 142 2.65 -6.30 11.45
C LYS A 142 3.23 -7.56 10.87
N ALA A 143 4.19 -8.16 11.56
CA ALA A 143 4.84 -9.37 11.10
C ALA A 143 4.53 -10.53 12.04
N ARG A 144 4.18 -11.68 11.49
CA ARG A 144 3.98 -12.89 12.29
C ARG A 144 5.24 -13.73 12.22
N LEU A 145 5.81 -14.01 13.37
CA LEU A 145 7.05 -14.76 13.52
C LEU A 145 6.73 -16.24 13.72
N TYR A 146 7.30 -17.07 12.86
CA TYR A 146 7.20 -18.53 12.94
C TYR A 146 8.57 -19.14 13.14
N PHE A 147 8.65 -20.09 14.08
CA PHE A 147 9.78 -20.99 14.24
C PHE A 147 9.32 -22.40 13.89
N ASP A 148 9.92 -23.02 12.88
CA ASP A 148 9.54 -24.35 12.37
C ASP A 148 8.02 -24.48 12.15
N GLN A 149 7.43 -23.48 11.48
CA GLN A 149 5.99 -23.36 11.20
C GLN A 149 5.08 -23.14 12.43
N LYS A 150 5.63 -23.07 13.64
CA LYS A 150 4.88 -22.72 14.84
C LYS A 150 4.87 -21.21 15.04
N LEU A 151 3.68 -20.62 15.16
CA LEU A 151 3.52 -19.21 15.49
C LEU A 151 4.05 -18.94 16.91
N ILE A 152 4.99 -18.00 17.03
CA ILE A 152 5.58 -17.60 18.31
C ILE A 152 4.96 -16.31 18.81
N ARG A 153 5.04 -15.25 17.99
CA ARG A 153 4.53 -13.92 18.34
C ARG A 153 4.30 -13.04 17.11
N ILE A 154 3.61 -11.91 17.34
CA ILE A 154 3.50 -10.81 16.38
C ILE A 154 4.59 -9.79 16.70
N LEU A 155 5.27 -9.31 15.67
CA LEU A 155 6.26 -8.24 15.74
C LEU A 155 5.62 -6.94 15.26
N ASP A 156 5.77 -5.90 16.05
CA ASP A 156 5.43 -4.53 15.66
C ASP A 156 6.54 -3.92 14.80
N ALA A 157 6.32 -2.70 14.32
CA ALA A 157 7.26 -1.98 13.47
C ALA A 157 8.67 -1.87 14.09
N GLY A 158 9.68 -2.22 13.31
CA GLY A 158 11.06 -2.25 13.77
C GLY A 158 11.94 -3.18 12.95
N THR A 159 13.23 -3.18 13.28
CA THR A 159 14.21 -4.09 12.69
C THR A 159 14.57 -5.15 13.71
N TYR A 160 14.36 -6.41 13.34
CA TYR A 160 14.66 -7.57 14.17
C TYR A 160 15.75 -8.40 13.51
N TYR A 161 16.60 -8.98 14.35
CA TYR A 161 17.65 -9.90 13.94
C TYR A 161 17.40 -11.23 14.62
N PHE A 162 17.55 -12.31 13.85
CA PHE A 162 17.45 -13.68 14.33
C PHE A 162 18.70 -14.46 13.95
N TRP A 163 19.25 -15.26 14.85
CA TRP A 163 20.35 -16.16 14.53
C TRP A 163 19.91 -17.25 13.56
N LYS A 164 20.75 -17.55 12.57
CA LYS A 164 20.54 -18.68 11.67
C LYS A 164 21.06 -19.94 12.34
N ASN A 165 20.14 -20.81 12.71
CA ASN A 165 20.42 -22.14 13.25
C ASN A 165 19.55 -23.19 12.52
N ASN A 166 19.37 -24.37 13.12
CA ASN A 166 18.55 -25.44 12.55
C ASN A 166 17.03 -25.15 12.60
N ILE A 167 16.60 -24.17 13.39
CA ILE A 167 15.21 -23.75 13.50
C ILE A 167 14.96 -22.73 12.39
N ARG A 168 14.01 -23.04 11.52
CA ARG A 168 13.66 -22.17 10.40
C ARG A 168 12.85 -20.98 10.91
N VAL A 169 13.34 -19.78 10.63
CA VAL A 169 12.65 -18.52 10.92
C VAL A 169 11.90 -18.08 9.66
N ASP A 170 10.57 -18.14 9.71
CA ASP A 170 9.70 -17.61 8.65
C ASP A 170 8.92 -16.40 9.19
N VAL A 171 8.76 -15.38 8.36
CA VAL A 171 8.03 -14.17 8.72
C VAL A 171 7.05 -13.78 7.63
N ASN A 172 5.78 -13.65 8.03
CA ASN A 172 4.71 -13.22 7.14
C ASN A 172 4.23 -11.82 7.53
N LEU A 173 4.38 -10.87 6.61
CA LEU A 173 3.95 -9.49 6.77
C LEU A 173 2.48 -9.34 6.42
N VAL A 174 1.78 -8.51 7.18
CA VAL A 174 0.38 -8.14 6.96
C VAL A 174 0.27 -6.63 6.99
N ASP A 175 -0.36 -6.04 5.97
CA ASP A 175 -0.61 -4.60 5.92
C ASP A 175 -1.79 -4.25 6.83
N THR A 176 -1.62 -3.22 7.65
CA THR A 176 -2.64 -2.73 8.59
C THR A 176 -3.42 -1.54 8.05
N ARG A 177 -3.04 -1.04 6.87
CA ARG A 177 -3.71 0.10 6.24
C ARG A 177 -5.06 -0.31 5.67
N LEU A 178 -5.85 0.73 5.39
CA LEU A 178 -7.04 0.59 4.59
C LEU A 178 -6.67 0.04 3.22
N THR A 179 -7.16 -1.15 2.91
CA THR A 179 -6.95 -1.84 1.65
C THR A 179 -8.21 -1.73 0.82
N ARG A 180 -8.04 -1.46 -0.48
CA ARG A 180 -9.13 -1.44 -1.45
C ARG A 180 -9.18 -2.76 -2.20
N MET A 181 -10.33 -3.43 -2.11
CA MET A 181 -10.71 -4.52 -3.00
C MET A 181 -11.59 -3.96 -4.11
N GLU A 182 -11.20 -4.19 -5.37
CA GLU A 182 -12.02 -3.86 -6.53
C GLU A 182 -12.60 -5.14 -7.13
N ILE A 183 -13.91 -5.15 -7.35
CA ILE A 183 -14.64 -6.19 -8.05
C ILE A 183 -15.02 -5.62 -9.40
N THR A 184 -14.36 -6.08 -10.45
CA THR A 184 -14.53 -5.53 -11.80
C THR A 184 -15.32 -6.49 -12.69
N GLY A 185 -16.03 -5.92 -13.66
CA GLY A 185 -16.61 -6.66 -14.77
C GLY A 185 -17.69 -7.67 -14.39
N GLN A 186 -18.45 -7.44 -13.31
CA GLN A 186 -19.50 -8.39 -12.91
C GLN A 186 -20.70 -8.30 -13.84
N GLU A 187 -20.84 -9.29 -14.72
CA GLU A 187 -22.00 -9.42 -15.60
C GLU A 187 -23.14 -10.10 -14.85
N ILE A 188 -24.23 -9.36 -14.67
CA ILE A 188 -25.40 -9.80 -13.92
C ILE A 188 -26.65 -9.43 -14.71
N MET A 189 -27.60 -10.35 -14.75
CA MET A 189 -28.91 -10.14 -15.37
C MET A 189 -29.90 -9.62 -14.33
N THR A 190 -30.62 -8.55 -14.68
CA THR A 190 -31.70 -7.97 -13.88
C THR A 190 -32.98 -8.81 -13.95
N GLN A 191 -33.98 -8.47 -13.14
CA GLN A 191 -35.30 -9.11 -13.16
C GLN A 191 -35.96 -9.04 -14.56
N ASP A 192 -35.72 -7.94 -15.30
CA ASP A 192 -36.29 -7.73 -16.64
C ASP A 192 -35.46 -8.37 -17.77
N LYS A 193 -34.53 -9.27 -17.43
CA LYS A 193 -33.63 -9.98 -18.37
C LYS A 193 -32.66 -9.07 -19.12
N VAL A 194 -32.40 -7.86 -18.61
CA VAL A 194 -31.34 -7.01 -19.13
C VAL A 194 -30.03 -7.36 -18.44
N GLY A 195 -29.02 -7.74 -19.23
CA GLY A 195 -27.65 -7.92 -18.75
C GLY A 195 -26.97 -6.58 -18.51
N LEU A 196 -26.32 -6.41 -17.37
CA LEU A 196 -25.54 -5.22 -17.03
C LEU A 196 -24.17 -5.64 -16.46
N ARG A 197 -23.19 -4.75 -16.58
CA ARG A 197 -21.84 -4.96 -16.04
C ARG A 197 -21.59 -3.98 -14.91
N ILE A 198 -21.30 -4.49 -13.72
CA ILE A 198 -21.08 -3.69 -12.52
C ILE A 198 -19.61 -3.75 -12.10
N ASN A 199 -19.08 -2.58 -11.77
CA ASN A 199 -17.84 -2.45 -11.03
C ASN A 199 -18.16 -1.96 -9.61
N PHE A 200 -17.57 -2.61 -8.62
CA PHE A 200 -17.80 -2.35 -7.21
C PHE A 200 -16.49 -2.26 -6.46
N VAL A 201 -16.44 -1.43 -5.42
CA VAL A 201 -15.26 -1.24 -4.58
C VAL A 201 -15.63 -1.44 -3.13
N CYS A 202 -14.72 -2.07 -2.38
CA CYS A 202 -14.85 -2.29 -0.94
C CYS A 202 -13.53 -1.90 -0.28
N ASN A 203 -13.58 -1.01 0.69
CA ASN A 203 -12.45 -0.59 1.51
C ASN A 203 -12.56 -1.28 2.86
N TYR A 204 -11.53 -2.04 3.24
CA TYR A 204 -11.51 -2.80 4.48
C TYR A 204 -10.14 -2.71 5.16
N ARG A 205 -10.10 -2.98 6.45
CA ARG A 205 -8.88 -3.06 7.27
C ARG A 205 -8.86 -4.39 8.01
N ILE A 206 -7.68 -5.01 8.10
CA ILE A 206 -7.51 -6.23 8.88
C ILE A 206 -7.50 -5.91 10.38
N THR A 207 -8.35 -6.58 11.16
CA THR A 207 -8.47 -6.40 12.61
C THR A 207 -7.68 -7.45 13.40
N ASP A 208 -7.78 -8.73 13.01
CA ASP A 208 -7.01 -9.82 13.62
C ASP A 208 -6.03 -10.42 12.61
N TYR A 209 -4.75 -10.09 12.78
CA TYR A 209 -3.69 -10.52 11.87
C TYR A 209 -3.33 -12.01 12.00
N VAL A 210 -3.68 -12.64 13.13
CA VAL A 210 -3.38 -14.05 13.38
C VAL A 210 -4.46 -14.91 12.77
N LYS A 211 -5.72 -14.70 13.19
CA LYS A 211 -6.84 -15.56 12.79
C LYS A 211 -7.14 -15.49 11.31
N ILE A 212 -7.04 -14.32 10.69
CA ILE A 212 -7.36 -14.12 9.27
C ILE A 212 -6.61 -15.05 8.31
N LEU A 213 -5.42 -15.52 8.69
CA LEU A 213 -4.55 -16.34 7.86
C LEU A 213 -4.33 -17.75 8.44
N THR A 214 -4.92 -18.04 9.60
CA THR A 214 -4.89 -19.38 10.23
C THR A 214 -6.24 -20.07 10.10
N GLU A 215 -7.34 -19.33 10.20
CA GLU A 215 -8.70 -19.87 10.12
C GLU A 215 -9.29 -19.79 8.71
N ILE A 216 -8.79 -18.89 7.86
CA ILE A 216 -9.30 -18.64 6.51
C ILE A 216 -8.19 -18.81 5.48
N ASP A 217 -8.46 -19.67 4.50
CA ASP A 217 -7.65 -19.73 3.28
C ASP A 217 -8.12 -18.65 2.30
N ASP A 218 -7.18 -17.87 1.77
CA ASP A 218 -7.41 -16.73 0.88
C ASP A 218 -8.62 -15.85 1.24
N TYR A 219 -8.53 -15.11 2.36
CA TYR A 219 -9.59 -14.20 2.81
C TYR A 219 -10.02 -13.18 1.74
N ALA A 220 -9.08 -12.72 0.90
CA ALA A 220 -9.36 -11.75 -0.16
C ALA A 220 -10.24 -12.35 -1.26
N GLY A 221 -9.93 -13.58 -1.70
CA GLY A 221 -10.75 -14.33 -2.65
C GLY A 221 -12.14 -14.63 -2.09
N GLN A 222 -12.25 -15.07 -0.84
CA GLN A 222 -13.55 -15.36 -0.24
C GLN A 222 -14.41 -14.09 -0.08
N MET A 223 -13.82 -12.98 0.32
CA MET A 223 -14.53 -11.69 0.41
C MET A 223 -14.96 -11.18 -0.97
N HIS A 224 -14.15 -11.40 -2.01
CA HIS A 224 -14.52 -11.10 -3.39
C HIS A 224 -15.75 -11.91 -3.81
N VAL A 225 -15.78 -13.22 -3.54
CA VAL A 225 -16.93 -14.08 -3.82
C VAL A 225 -18.17 -13.65 -3.03
N ALA A 226 -18.01 -13.29 -1.74
CA ALA A 226 -19.11 -12.81 -0.91
C ALA A 226 -19.74 -11.53 -1.49
N ALA A 227 -18.91 -10.59 -1.96
CA ALA A 227 -19.39 -9.37 -2.60
C ALA A 227 -20.09 -9.67 -3.92
N GLN A 228 -19.56 -10.56 -4.76
CA GLN A 228 -20.19 -10.97 -6.01
C GLN A 228 -21.58 -11.57 -5.79
N LEU A 229 -21.72 -12.45 -4.79
CA LEU A 229 -23.00 -13.05 -4.45
C LEU A 229 -24.00 -12.01 -3.94
N ALA A 230 -23.55 -11.05 -3.12
CA ALA A 230 -24.41 -9.96 -2.63
C ALA A 230 -24.93 -9.07 -3.77
N LEU A 231 -24.04 -8.70 -4.71
CA LEU A 231 -24.42 -7.93 -5.90
C LEU A 231 -25.42 -8.70 -6.77
N ARG A 232 -25.17 -9.99 -7.00
CA ARG A 232 -26.05 -10.86 -7.80
C ARG A 232 -27.44 -11.01 -7.19
N ASP A 233 -27.51 -11.18 -5.87
CA ASP A 233 -28.77 -11.34 -5.15
C ASP A 233 -29.65 -10.09 -5.20
N PHE A 234 -29.05 -8.90 -5.12
CA PHE A 234 -29.81 -7.64 -5.22
C PHE A 234 -30.25 -7.36 -6.66
N VAL A 235 -29.30 -7.37 -7.60
CA VAL A 235 -29.56 -7.03 -9.01
C VAL A 235 -30.56 -8.01 -9.64
N GLY A 236 -30.48 -9.29 -9.31
CA GLY A 236 -31.40 -10.30 -9.85
C GLY A 236 -32.86 -10.13 -9.42
N LYS A 237 -33.12 -9.39 -8.32
CA LYS A 237 -34.47 -9.12 -7.81
C LYS A 237 -35.03 -7.77 -8.23
N GLN A 238 -34.20 -6.90 -8.80
CA GLN A 238 -34.55 -5.53 -9.13
C GLN A 238 -34.68 -5.32 -10.65
N LYS A 239 -35.53 -4.38 -11.01
CA LYS A 239 -35.68 -3.91 -12.39
C LYS A 239 -34.52 -2.99 -12.77
N LEU A 240 -34.28 -2.85 -14.07
CA LEU A 240 -33.19 -2.00 -14.56
C LEU A 240 -33.37 -0.54 -14.12
N ASP A 241 -34.58 0.00 -14.28
CA ASP A 241 -34.88 1.40 -13.98
C ASP A 241 -34.71 1.70 -12.49
N ASP A 242 -35.10 0.77 -11.61
CA ASP A 242 -34.95 0.91 -10.16
C ASP A 242 -33.48 0.93 -9.74
N ILE A 243 -32.64 0.09 -10.36
CA ILE A 243 -31.19 0.06 -10.10
C ILE A 243 -30.53 1.37 -10.56
N LEU A 244 -30.95 1.90 -11.71
CA LEU A 244 -30.40 3.16 -12.24
C LEU A 244 -30.88 4.38 -11.44
N ALA A 245 -32.10 4.36 -10.91
CA ALA A 245 -32.63 5.42 -10.05
C ALA A 245 -31.99 5.43 -8.67
N ASN A 246 -31.79 4.25 -8.05
CA ASN A 246 -31.35 4.09 -6.66
C ASN A 246 -30.02 3.33 -6.54
N LYS A 247 -28.96 3.80 -7.20
CA LYS A 247 -27.62 3.20 -7.10
C LYS A 247 -27.08 3.10 -5.64
N ASP A 248 -27.50 4.03 -4.78
CA ASP A 248 -27.12 4.05 -3.37
C ASP A 248 -27.74 2.89 -2.57
N GLU A 249 -28.90 2.38 -3.00
CA GLU A 249 -29.58 1.27 -2.35
C GLU A 249 -28.82 -0.05 -2.58
N LEU A 250 -28.36 -0.28 -3.82
CA LEU A 250 -27.47 -1.41 -4.15
C LEU A 250 -26.18 -1.36 -3.31
N SER A 251 -25.57 -0.17 -3.22
CA SER A 251 -24.33 0.02 -2.44
C SER A 251 -24.55 -0.30 -0.95
N ARG A 252 -25.65 0.19 -0.37
CA ARG A 252 -26.03 -0.07 1.03
C ARG A 252 -26.32 -1.54 1.30
N TYR A 253 -27.07 -2.20 0.42
CA TYR A 253 -27.38 -3.62 0.56
C TYR A 253 -26.11 -4.47 0.53
N ALA A 254 -25.23 -4.22 -0.44
CA ALA A 254 -23.96 -4.93 -0.54
C ALA A 254 -23.07 -4.66 0.68
N PHE A 255 -23.01 -3.42 1.16
CA PHE A 255 -22.28 -3.05 2.37
C PHE A 255 -22.81 -3.79 3.59
N GLU A 256 -24.12 -3.80 3.85
CA GLU A 256 -24.73 -4.50 5.01
C GLU A 256 -24.48 -6.01 4.96
N ARG A 257 -24.58 -6.63 3.78
CA ARG A 257 -24.30 -8.06 3.59
C ARG A 257 -22.85 -8.42 3.86
N LEU A 258 -21.92 -7.57 3.42
CA LEU A 258 -20.50 -7.74 3.68
C LEU A 258 -20.20 -7.48 5.16
N LYS A 259 -20.81 -6.44 5.74
CA LYS A 259 -20.66 -6.06 7.14
C LYS A 259 -21.08 -7.17 8.10
N ALA A 260 -22.17 -7.87 7.78
CA ALA A 260 -22.62 -9.04 8.55
C ALA A 260 -21.56 -10.16 8.65
N LYS A 261 -20.60 -10.21 7.71
CA LYS A 261 -19.52 -11.19 7.68
C LYS A 261 -18.17 -10.67 8.18
N GLU A 262 -18.09 -9.44 8.71
CA GLU A 262 -16.84 -8.86 9.23
C GLU A 262 -16.11 -9.77 10.22
N ASN A 263 -16.87 -10.32 11.18
CA ASN A 263 -16.34 -11.21 12.21
C ASN A 263 -15.86 -12.56 11.65
N GLU A 264 -16.51 -13.05 10.58
CA GLU A 264 -16.11 -14.29 9.92
C GLU A 264 -14.80 -14.10 9.16
N PHE A 265 -14.56 -12.90 8.61
CA PHE A 265 -13.37 -12.58 7.82
C PHE A 265 -12.23 -11.92 8.61
N PHE A 266 -12.45 -11.58 9.89
CA PHE A 266 -11.48 -10.84 10.72
C PHE A 266 -11.02 -9.52 10.10
N VAL A 267 -11.95 -8.83 9.43
CA VAL A 267 -11.76 -7.52 8.81
C VAL A 267 -12.84 -6.55 9.26
N GLU A 268 -12.49 -5.28 9.32
CA GLU A 268 -13.41 -4.15 9.47
C GLU A 268 -13.69 -3.57 8.08
N ILE A 269 -14.94 -3.55 7.66
CA ILE A 269 -15.36 -3.00 6.37
C ILE A 269 -15.79 -1.55 6.59
N ILE A 270 -14.98 -0.63 6.07
CA ILE A 270 -15.15 0.81 6.29
C ILE A 270 -16.19 1.37 5.32
N ASP A 271 -16.09 1.00 4.04
CA ASP A 271 -16.93 1.54 2.99
C ASP A 271 -17.04 0.54 1.83
N ALA A 272 -18.20 0.46 1.20
CA ALA A 272 -18.42 -0.37 0.03
C ALA A 272 -19.47 0.26 -0.88
N GLY A 273 -19.18 0.34 -2.17
CA GLY A 273 -20.05 1.04 -3.11
C GLY A 273 -19.82 0.69 -4.57
N VAL A 274 -20.85 0.95 -5.37
CA VAL A 274 -20.82 0.73 -6.81
C VAL A 274 -20.01 1.85 -7.47
N LYS A 275 -18.94 1.51 -8.17
CA LYS A 275 -18.12 2.44 -8.93
C LYS A 275 -18.87 2.89 -10.18
N ASP A 276 -19.26 1.94 -11.03
CA ASP A 276 -19.96 2.21 -12.28
C ASP A 276 -20.83 1.02 -12.72
N ILE A 277 -21.89 1.34 -13.45
CA ILE A 277 -22.83 0.39 -14.06
C ILE A 277 -22.79 0.63 -15.56
N ILE A 278 -22.37 -0.38 -16.31
CA ILE A 278 -22.23 -0.34 -17.75
C ILE A 278 -23.38 -1.13 -18.37
N LEU A 279 -24.14 -0.46 -19.23
CA LEU A 279 -25.26 -1.02 -19.97
C LEU A 279 -24.81 -1.51 -21.34
N PRO A 280 -25.44 -2.55 -21.91
CA PRO A 280 -25.28 -2.91 -23.31
C PRO A 280 -25.67 -1.74 -24.21
N GLY A 281 -24.99 -1.59 -25.35
CA GLY A 281 -25.22 -0.49 -26.29
C GLY A 281 -26.68 -0.39 -26.74
N GLU A 282 -27.28 -1.52 -27.10
CA GLU A 282 -28.67 -1.60 -27.58
C GLU A 282 -29.69 -1.03 -26.57
N ILE A 283 -29.56 -1.40 -25.30
CA ILE A 283 -30.48 -0.93 -24.24
C ILE A 283 -30.29 0.56 -23.98
N ARG A 284 -29.04 1.03 -23.95
CA ARG A 284 -28.74 2.45 -23.78
C ARG A 284 -29.37 3.30 -24.88
N ASP A 285 -29.33 2.83 -26.13
CA ASP A 285 -29.90 3.54 -27.27
C ASP A 285 -31.44 3.57 -27.24
N ILE A 286 -32.07 2.46 -26.82
CA ILE A 286 -33.53 2.41 -26.59
C ILE A 286 -33.94 3.38 -25.47
N MET A 287 -33.25 3.36 -24.32
CA MET A 287 -33.55 4.26 -23.20
C MET A 287 -33.40 5.73 -23.58
N ASN A 288 -32.34 6.09 -24.31
CA ASN A 288 -32.15 7.45 -24.82
C ASN A 288 -33.30 7.87 -25.73
N THR A 289 -33.77 6.97 -26.59
CA THR A 289 -34.90 7.24 -27.50
C THR A 289 -36.20 7.46 -26.73
N VAL A 290 -36.49 6.62 -25.74
CA VAL A 290 -37.68 6.74 -24.87
C VAL A 290 -37.64 8.03 -24.07
N LEU A 291 -36.49 8.36 -23.46
CA LEU A 291 -36.31 9.59 -22.69
C LEU A 291 -36.53 10.84 -23.54
N VAL A 292 -35.98 10.87 -24.77
CA VAL A 292 -36.19 11.97 -25.71
C VAL A 292 -37.66 12.10 -26.09
N ALA A 293 -38.35 10.98 -26.33
CA ALA A 293 -39.78 10.98 -26.65
C ALA A 293 -40.63 11.50 -25.47
N GLU A 294 -40.33 11.06 -24.24
CA GLU A 294 -41.04 11.49 -23.03
C GLU A 294 -40.81 12.98 -22.76
N LYS A 295 -39.57 13.46 -22.86
CA LYS A 295 -39.26 14.90 -22.70
C LYS A 295 -39.93 15.74 -23.78
N ARG A 296 -39.99 15.26 -25.02
CA ARG A 296 -40.71 15.93 -26.10
C ARG A 296 -42.22 15.97 -25.85
N ALA A 297 -42.80 14.89 -25.35
CA ALA A 297 -44.21 14.85 -24.97
C ALA A 297 -44.51 15.81 -23.81
N GLN A 298 -43.66 15.83 -22.78
CA GLN A 298 -43.77 16.73 -21.64
C GLN A 298 -43.67 18.21 -22.07
N ALA A 299 -42.71 18.53 -22.94
CA ALA A 299 -42.57 19.88 -23.51
C ALA A 299 -43.83 20.29 -24.27
N ASN A 300 -44.36 19.42 -25.14
CA ASN A 300 -45.60 19.70 -25.88
C ASN A 300 -46.80 19.95 -24.96
N VAL A 301 -46.93 19.22 -23.86
CA VAL A 301 -48.02 19.43 -22.89
C VAL A 301 -47.87 20.79 -22.19
N ILE A 302 -46.65 21.17 -21.83
CA ILE A 302 -46.36 22.48 -21.22
C ILE A 302 -46.69 23.59 -22.22
N THR A 303 -46.19 23.52 -23.45
CA THR A 303 -46.47 24.51 -24.50
C THR A 303 -47.96 24.65 -24.76
N ARG A 304 -48.71 23.54 -24.89
CA ARG A 304 -50.17 23.62 -25.07
C ARG A 304 -50.89 24.21 -23.86
N ARG A 305 -50.44 23.90 -22.64
CA ARG A 305 -51.01 24.50 -21.41
C ARG A 305 -50.74 26.00 -21.35
N GLU A 306 -49.53 26.42 -21.72
CA GLU A 306 -49.15 27.84 -21.80
C GLU A 306 -49.94 28.57 -22.88
N GLU A 307 -50.11 27.99 -24.07
CA GLU A 307 -50.94 28.53 -25.14
C GLU A 307 -52.39 28.72 -24.68
N VAL A 308 -53.00 27.71 -24.08
CA VAL A 308 -54.39 27.80 -23.58
C VAL A 308 -54.52 28.83 -22.45
N ALA A 309 -53.55 28.89 -21.52
CA ALA A 309 -53.55 29.88 -20.45
C ALA A 309 -53.42 31.31 -21.02
N SER A 310 -52.53 31.50 -22.00
CA SER A 310 -52.34 32.75 -22.73
C SER A 310 -53.63 33.16 -23.48
N THR A 311 -54.23 32.26 -24.26
CA THR A 311 -55.48 32.54 -24.98
C THR A 311 -56.64 32.85 -24.03
N ARG A 312 -56.76 32.15 -22.89
CA ARG A 312 -57.77 32.46 -21.87
C ARG A 312 -57.55 33.83 -21.24
N SER A 313 -56.31 34.17 -20.93
CA SER A 313 -55.94 35.49 -20.40
C SER A 313 -56.29 36.60 -21.41
N LEU A 314 -55.95 36.41 -22.69
CA LEU A 314 -56.30 37.32 -23.77
C LEU A 314 -57.82 37.48 -23.94
N LEU A 315 -58.57 36.38 -23.89
CA LEU A 315 -60.04 36.42 -23.98
C LEU A 315 -60.66 37.19 -22.80
N ASN A 316 -60.18 36.95 -21.58
CA ASN A 316 -60.64 37.69 -20.40
C ASN A 316 -60.30 39.18 -20.51
N THR A 317 -59.10 39.50 -21.00
CA THR A 317 -58.68 40.88 -21.25
C THR A 317 -59.59 41.54 -22.30
N ALA A 318 -59.88 40.85 -23.41
CA ALA A 318 -60.78 41.34 -24.44
C ALA A 318 -62.20 41.62 -23.91
N LYS A 319 -62.76 40.71 -23.09
CA LYS A 319 -64.07 40.93 -22.44
C LYS A 319 -64.07 42.14 -21.51
N LEU A 320 -63.04 42.29 -20.67
CA LEU A 320 -62.90 43.45 -19.78
C LEU A 320 -62.76 44.77 -20.56
N MET A 321 -62.12 44.72 -21.73
CA MET A 321 -62.01 45.87 -22.64
C MET A 321 -63.34 46.22 -23.32
N GLU A 322 -64.15 45.23 -23.70
CA GLU A 322 -65.49 45.44 -24.27
C GLU A 322 -66.46 46.03 -23.24
N GLU A 323 -66.42 45.54 -21.99
CA GLU A 323 -67.27 46.01 -20.90
C GLU A 323 -66.87 47.41 -20.37
N ASN A 324 -65.61 47.83 -20.53
CA ASN A 324 -65.09 49.10 -20.03
C ASN A 324 -64.39 49.94 -21.12
N PRO A 325 -65.08 50.93 -21.72
CA PRO A 325 -64.52 51.80 -22.75
C PRO A 325 -63.27 52.58 -22.32
N THR A 326 -63.15 52.92 -21.03
CA THR A 326 -61.98 53.64 -20.50
C THR A 326 -60.74 52.72 -20.45
N LEU A 327 -60.92 51.44 -20.10
CA LEU A 327 -59.84 50.44 -20.13
C LEU A 327 -59.34 50.20 -21.55
N TYR A 328 -60.26 50.12 -22.52
CA TYR A 328 -59.91 49.98 -23.94
C TYR A 328 -59.04 51.15 -24.41
N ARG A 329 -59.45 52.40 -24.12
CA ARG A 329 -58.67 53.59 -24.48
C ARG A 329 -57.31 53.65 -23.80
N LEU A 330 -57.22 53.22 -22.55
CA LEU A 330 -55.94 53.15 -21.81
C LEU A 330 -55.00 52.10 -22.42
N LYS A 331 -55.51 50.94 -22.85
CA LYS A 331 -54.73 49.93 -23.58
C LYS A 331 -54.30 50.39 -24.97
N GLU A 332 -55.14 51.13 -25.70
CA GLU A 332 -54.72 51.77 -26.96
C GLU A 332 -53.53 52.72 -26.73
N LEU A 333 -53.60 53.55 -25.68
CA LEU A 333 -52.51 54.47 -25.34
C LEU A 333 -51.24 53.73 -24.90
N GLU A 334 -51.33 52.65 -24.13
CA GLU A 334 -50.20 51.79 -23.76
C GLU A 334 -49.56 51.12 -25.00
N HIS A 335 -50.38 50.69 -25.96
CA HIS A 335 -49.86 50.16 -27.23
C HIS A 335 -49.17 51.23 -28.06
N ILE A 336 -49.71 52.45 -28.10
CA ILE A 336 -49.08 53.61 -28.76
C ILE A 336 -47.75 53.94 -28.07
N GLU A 337 -47.71 53.99 -26.73
CA GLU A 337 -46.50 54.20 -25.95
C GLU A 337 -45.43 53.16 -26.28
N ARG A 338 -45.78 51.86 -26.28
CA ARG A 338 -44.86 50.77 -26.64
C ARG A 338 -44.37 50.84 -28.08
N ILE A 339 -45.20 51.32 -29.02
CA ILE A 339 -44.79 51.55 -30.41
C ILE A 339 -43.81 52.73 -30.46
N CYS A 340 -44.10 53.83 -29.75
CA CYS A 340 -43.22 54.98 -29.65
C CYS A 340 -41.88 54.65 -28.97
N GLU A 341 -41.85 53.74 -27.99
CA GLU A 341 -40.62 53.23 -27.38
C GLU A 341 -39.77 52.38 -28.34
N ASN A 342 -40.40 51.53 -29.16
CA ASN A 342 -39.70 50.69 -30.15
C ASN A 342 -39.24 51.48 -31.38
N VAL A 343 -39.89 52.61 -31.68
CA VAL A 343 -39.42 53.55 -32.71
C VAL A 343 -38.38 54.47 -32.07
N GLY A 344 -37.16 53.94 -31.92
CA GLY A 344 -36.00 54.72 -31.52
C GLY A 344 -35.80 55.92 -32.45
N ASN A 345 -35.98 57.13 -31.91
CA ASN A 345 -35.67 58.42 -32.50
C ASN A 345 -36.26 58.68 -33.90
N ILE A 346 -37.46 59.26 -33.95
CA ILE A 346 -37.91 59.99 -35.14
C ILE A 346 -37.16 61.33 -35.16
N ASN A 347 -36.16 61.45 -36.02
CA ASN A 347 -35.44 62.70 -36.26
C ASN A 347 -36.39 63.71 -36.93
N LEU A 348 -36.92 64.64 -36.13
CA LEU A 348 -37.71 65.78 -36.59
C LEU A 348 -36.78 66.83 -37.21
N ASN A 349 -36.58 66.77 -38.53
CA ASN A 349 -36.00 67.86 -39.31
C ASN A 349 -36.77 68.01 -40.64
N GLY A 350 -37.84 68.82 -40.64
CA GLY A 350 -38.42 69.36 -41.88
C GLY A 350 -39.95 69.39 -41.99
N ASN A 351 -40.57 70.47 -41.52
CA ASN A 351 -41.80 71.14 -42.03
C ASN A 351 -42.88 70.33 -42.80
N GLY A 352 -43.46 69.31 -42.17
CA GLY A 352 -44.66 68.64 -42.68
C GLY A 352 -45.59 68.20 -41.55
N ASP A 353 -46.87 68.56 -41.69
CA ASP A 353 -47.95 68.42 -40.72
C ASP A 353 -48.09 66.99 -40.11
N VAL A 354 -47.63 66.86 -38.86
CA VAL A 354 -47.53 65.61 -38.09
C VAL A 354 -48.88 64.89 -37.92
N LEU A 355 -49.99 65.64 -37.88
CA LEU A 355 -51.34 65.08 -37.74
C LEU A 355 -51.79 64.30 -38.97
N SER A 356 -51.31 64.67 -40.16
CA SER A 356 -51.68 64.02 -41.42
C SER A 356 -50.99 62.66 -41.62
N GLN A 357 -49.75 62.51 -41.16
CA GLN A 357 -49.00 61.24 -41.25
C GLN A 357 -49.41 60.22 -40.19
N LEU A 358 -49.78 60.67 -38.99
CA LEU A 358 -50.36 59.80 -37.96
C LEU A 358 -51.74 59.26 -38.37
N MET A 359 -52.59 60.07 -39.03
CA MET A 359 -53.87 59.60 -39.57
C MET A 359 -53.71 58.56 -40.69
N GLY A 360 -52.66 58.65 -41.50
CA GLY A 360 -52.39 57.68 -42.58
C GLY A 360 -52.09 56.25 -42.07
N LEU A 361 -51.61 56.11 -40.84
CA LEU A 361 -51.34 54.80 -40.22
C LEU A 361 -52.56 54.21 -39.49
N MET A 362 -53.65 54.98 -39.30
CA MET A 362 -54.87 54.52 -38.61
C MET A 362 -55.95 53.93 -39.53
N HIS A 363 -55.78 53.96 -40.86
CA HIS A 363 -56.72 53.38 -41.82
C HIS A 363 -56.03 52.38 -42.77
N PRO A 364 -55.98 51.08 -42.44
CA PRO A 364 -55.78 50.05 -43.45
C PRO A 364 -57.13 49.73 -44.08
N GLY A 365 -57.44 50.38 -45.21
CA GLY A 365 -58.67 50.11 -45.94
C GLY A 365 -58.61 50.57 -47.40
N THR A 366 -58.63 49.59 -48.30
CA THR A 366 -58.99 49.68 -49.73
C THR A 366 -57.97 50.31 -50.70
N ALA A 367 -57.15 49.46 -51.31
CA ALA A 367 -56.78 49.56 -52.72
C ALA A 367 -56.51 48.13 -53.25
N SER A 368 -57.03 47.87 -54.45
CA SER A 368 -57.17 46.59 -55.16
C SER A 368 -55.93 45.72 -55.30
#